data_AF-A0A955MLI0-F1
#
_entry.id   AF-A0A955MLI0-F1
#
_cell.length_a   1.000
_cell.length_b   1.000
_cell.length_c   1.000
_cell.angle_alpha   90.00
_cell.angle_beta   90.00
_cell.angle_gamma   90.00
#
_symmetry.space_group_name_H-M   'P 1'
#
loop_
_entity.id
_entity.type
_entity.pdbx_description
1 polymer ?
#
loop_
_entity_poly.entity_id
_entity_poly.type
_entity_poly.pdbx_seq_one_letter_code
_entity_poly.pdbx_strand_id
1 'polypeptide(L)'
;MPQHWSRRNFLQSGIGTAALTGMAGVAASESEDDPIAGKRTEKELETSIAVIGGGLGGCAAALAALKAGFNVVLTEETDWLGGQVTSQAVPPDEHPW
;
A
#
# COMPACT_ATOMS: atom_id res chain seq x y z
N MET A 1 -0.79 34.58 13.21
CA MET A 1 0.02 33.49 13.78
C MET A 1 -0.68 32.17 13.46
N PRO A 2 -0.12 31.26 12.66
CA PRO A 2 -0.77 29.98 12.43
C PRO A 2 -0.57 29.07 13.65
N GLN A 3 -1.70 28.53 14.12
CA GLN A 3 -1.84 27.68 15.30
C GLN A 3 -1.16 26.33 15.05
N HIS A 4 -0.37 25.83 16.01
CA HIS A 4 0.28 24.53 15.91
C HIS A 4 -0.77 23.41 16.00
N TRP A 5 -0.80 22.50 15.02
CA TRP A 5 -1.69 21.35 15.07
C TRP A 5 -1.07 20.24 15.93
N SER A 6 -1.75 19.85 17.01
CA SER A 6 -1.26 18.79 17.92
C SER A 6 -1.76 17.41 17.48
N ARG A 7 -0.91 16.38 17.62
CA ARG A 7 -1.18 14.97 17.23
C ARG A 7 -2.50 14.42 17.79
N ARG A 8 -3.01 15.01 18.88
CA ARG A 8 -4.31 14.68 19.48
C ARG A 8 -5.52 15.11 18.62
N ASN A 9 -5.43 16.19 17.84
CA ASN A 9 -6.53 16.64 16.96
C ASN A 9 -6.72 15.75 15.72
N PHE A 10 -5.66 15.07 15.27
CA PHE A 10 -5.70 14.23 14.07
C PHE A 10 -6.54 12.97 14.26
N LEU A 11 -6.40 12.29 15.41
CA LEU A 11 -7.17 11.08 15.71
C LEU A 11 -8.67 11.33 15.93
N GLN A 12 -9.05 12.58 16.23
CA GLN A 12 -10.44 12.95 16.47
C GLN A 12 -11.18 13.39 15.20
N SER A 13 -10.46 13.60 14.09
CA SER A 13 -11.05 13.99 12.80
C SER A 13 -11.56 12.79 11.96
N GLY A 14 -11.33 11.56 12.43
CA GLY A 14 -11.64 10.33 11.70
C GLY A 14 -13.05 9.74 11.90
N ILE A 15 -13.91 10.35 12.73
CA ILE A 15 -15.25 9.85 13.00
C ILE A 15 -16.27 10.94 12.66
N GLY A 16 -16.82 10.91 11.45
CA GLY A 16 -18.08 11.61 11.13
C GLY A 16 -18.21 12.18 9.72
N THR A 17 -19.01 11.49 8.89
CA THR A 17 -20.06 12.13 8.07
C THR A 17 -19.64 12.96 6.86
N ALA A 18 -19.53 12.36 5.66
CA ALA A 18 -20.08 12.87 4.39
C ALA A 18 -19.54 12.10 3.16
N ALA A 19 -20.34 11.17 2.62
CA ALA A 19 -20.21 10.80 1.20
C ALA A 19 -21.57 10.27 0.69
N LEU A 20 -22.57 11.16 0.64
CA LEU A 20 -23.87 10.91 0.01
C LEU A 20 -24.14 11.87 -1.16
N THR A 21 -23.12 12.42 -1.82
CA THR A 21 -23.34 13.33 -2.95
C THR A 21 -22.27 13.14 -4.01
N GLY A 22 -22.60 12.45 -5.09
CA GLY A 22 -21.68 12.27 -6.21
C GLY A 22 -22.09 11.30 -7.30
N MET A 23 -23.38 11.17 -7.62
CA MET A 23 -23.78 10.62 -8.93
C MET A 23 -24.22 11.78 -9.83
N ALA A 24 -23.30 12.26 -10.67
CA ALA A 24 -23.57 12.96 -11.93
C ALA A 24 -22.22 13.07 -12.67
N GLY A 25 -22.01 12.21 -13.66
CA GLY A 25 -20.72 12.04 -14.32
C GLY A 25 -20.37 13.12 -15.34
N VAL A 26 -19.10 13.09 -15.79
CA VAL A 26 -18.76 13.24 -17.21
C VAL A 26 -17.40 12.59 -17.46
N ALA A 27 -17.28 12.00 -18.64
CA ALA A 27 -16.23 11.11 -19.08
C ALA A 27 -14.83 11.75 -19.15
N ALA A 28 -13.82 10.96 -18.77
CA ALA A 28 -12.50 10.98 -19.39
C ALA A 28 -12.12 9.52 -19.63
N SER A 29 -12.23 9.12 -20.89
CA SER A 29 -11.70 7.87 -21.41
C SER A 29 -10.20 8.07 -21.60
N GLU A 30 -9.38 7.47 -20.76
CA GLU A 30 -7.97 7.23 -21.05
C GLU A 30 -7.77 5.72 -21.08
N SER A 31 -7.60 5.21 -22.30
CA SER A 31 -7.20 3.84 -22.59
C SER A 31 -5.71 3.73 -22.25
N GLU A 32 -5.41 3.24 -21.06
CA GLU A 32 -4.07 2.83 -20.68
C GLU A 32 -3.88 1.38 -21.13
N ASP A 33 -3.05 1.19 -22.16
CA ASP A 33 -2.54 -0.11 -22.58
C ASP A 33 -1.67 -0.68 -21.46
N ASP A 34 -2.26 -1.49 -20.57
CA ASP A 34 -1.55 -2.11 -19.46
C ASP A 34 -0.92 -3.45 -19.93
N PRO A 35 0.41 -3.54 -20.10
CA PRO A 35 1.08 -4.72 -20.66
C PRO A 35 1.02 -5.96 -19.76
N ILE A 36 0.46 -5.83 -18.55
CA ILE A 36 0.24 -6.93 -17.58
C ILE A 36 -1.24 -7.37 -17.56
N ALA A 37 -2.01 -7.13 -18.63
CA ALA A 37 -3.33 -7.75 -18.81
C ALA A 37 -3.24 -9.24 -19.22
N GLY A 38 -2.31 -10.00 -18.62
CA GLY A 38 -2.35 -11.45 -18.65
C GLY A 38 -3.58 -11.93 -17.89
N LYS A 39 -4.37 -12.84 -18.48
CA LYS A 39 -5.55 -13.46 -17.88
C LYS A 39 -5.24 -13.84 -16.42
N ARG A 40 -5.80 -13.11 -15.44
CA ARG A 40 -5.57 -13.38 -14.01
C ARG A 40 -6.21 -14.72 -13.66
N THR A 41 -5.45 -15.80 -13.82
CA THR A 41 -5.79 -17.09 -13.24
C THR A 41 -5.78 -16.90 -11.73
N GLU A 42 -6.93 -17.03 -11.08
CA GLU A 42 -7.03 -17.05 -9.63
C GLU A 42 -6.11 -18.18 -9.12
N LYS A 43 -4.97 -17.79 -8.56
CA LYS A 43 -3.96 -18.70 -8.04
C LYS A 43 -4.15 -18.77 -6.54
N GLU A 44 -4.73 -19.87 -6.07
CA GLU A 44 -4.79 -20.17 -4.65
C GLU A 44 -3.39 -20.54 -4.15
N LEU A 45 -2.98 -19.92 -3.04
CA LEU A 45 -1.69 -20.17 -2.40
C LEU A 45 -1.94 -20.73 -1.00
N GLU A 46 -1.46 -21.94 -0.75
CA GLU A 46 -1.48 -22.53 0.59
C GLU A 46 -0.21 -22.13 1.36
N THR A 47 -0.39 -21.77 2.63
CA THR A 47 0.72 -21.38 3.51
C THR A 47 0.37 -21.66 4.97
N SER A 48 1.39 -21.85 5.81
CA SER A 48 1.19 -21.94 7.26
C SER A 48 0.93 -20.57 7.87
N ILE A 49 1.57 -19.53 7.32
CA ILE A 49 1.46 -18.14 7.80
C ILE A 49 1.29 -17.21 6.59
N ALA A 50 0.32 -16.30 6.68
CA ALA A 50 0.14 -15.20 5.74
C ALA A 50 0.48 -13.87 6.43
N VAL A 51 1.36 -13.07 5.82
CA VAL A 51 1.78 -11.75 6.29
C VAL A 51 1.27 -10.70 5.31
N ILE A 52 0.44 -9.78 5.80
CA ILE A 52 -0.16 -8.73 4.98
C ILE A 52 0.56 -7.40 5.27
N GLY A 53 1.29 -6.91 4.27
CA GLY A 53 2.13 -5.70 4.31
C GLY A 53 3.63 -6.02 4.25
N GLY A 54 4.33 -5.40 3.31
CA GLY A 54 5.76 -5.53 3.02
C GLY A 54 6.65 -4.46 3.66
N GLY A 55 6.17 -3.77 4.70
CA GLY A 55 6.96 -2.84 5.51
C GLY A 55 7.97 -3.54 6.42
N LEU A 56 8.77 -2.77 7.18
CA LEU A 56 9.79 -3.32 8.08
C LEU A 56 9.26 -4.40 9.04
N GLY A 57 8.09 -4.16 9.64
CA GLY A 57 7.47 -5.11 10.56
C GLY A 57 7.01 -6.41 9.87
N GLY A 58 6.41 -6.31 8.68
CA GLY A 58 5.96 -7.46 7.91
C GLY A 58 7.13 -8.30 7.41
N CYS A 59 8.16 -7.66 6.87
CA CYS A 59 9.39 -8.34 6.45
C CYS A 59 10.09 -9.02 7.63
N ALA A 60 10.16 -8.38 8.81
CA ALA A 60 10.72 -8.99 10.01
C ALA A 60 9.90 -10.19 10.49
N ALA A 61 8.57 -10.10 10.48
CA ALA A 61 7.68 -11.19 10.85
C ALA A 61 7.82 -12.39 9.90
N ALA A 62 7.84 -12.15 8.59
CA ALA A 62 8.05 -13.20 7.59
C ALA A 62 9.41 -13.88 7.76
N LEU A 63 10.48 -13.10 7.96
CA LEU A 63 11.82 -13.65 8.18
C LEU A 63 11.90 -14.49 9.47
N ALA A 64 11.27 -14.05 10.55
CA ALA A 64 11.22 -14.81 11.80
C ALA A 64 10.47 -16.14 11.64
N ALA A 65 9.32 -16.11 10.96
CA ALA A 65 8.52 -17.31 10.67
C ALA A 65 9.26 -18.30 9.76
N LEU A 66 9.94 -17.81 8.72
CA LEU A 66 10.79 -18.64 7.86
C LEU A 66 11.94 -19.28 8.64
N LYS A 67 12.60 -18.53 9.53
CA LYS A 67 13.65 -19.07 10.41
C LYS A 67 13.14 -20.12 11.39
N ALA A 68 11.86 -20.07 11.75
CA ALA A 68 11.19 -21.07 12.57
C ALA A 68 10.72 -22.30 11.76
N GLY A 69 10.95 -22.33 10.44
CA GLY A 69 10.64 -23.48 9.58
C GLY A 69 9.22 -23.48 9.01
N PHE A 70 8.49 -22.37 9.11
CA PHE A 70 7.16 -22.26 8.50
C PHE A 70 7.23 -21.83 7.03
N ASN A 71 6.26 -22.29 6.24
CA ASN A 71 5.99 -21.69 4.94
C ASN A 71 5.21 -20.39 5.14
N VAL A 72 5.64 -19.34 4.44
CA VAL A 72 5.10 -17.98 4.59
C VAL A 72 4.76 -17.41 3.22
N VAL A 73 3.57 -16.83 3.10
CA VAL A 73 3.21 -15.93 2.00
C VAL A 73 3.18 -14.52 2.56
N LEU A 74 3.95 -13.62 1.96
CA LEU A 74 3.90 -12.19 2.25
C LEU A 74 3.30 -11.47 1.04
N THR A 75 2.32 -10.62 1.27
CA THR A 75 1.73 -9.77 0.24
C THR A 75 1.93 -8.31 0.59
N GLU A 76 2.15 -7.48 -0.43
CA GLU A 76 2.23 -6.02 -0.33
C GLU A 76 1.41 -5.46 -1.50
N GLU A 77 0.73 -4.34 -1.28
CA GLU A 77 -0.11 -3.70 -2.30
C GLU A 77 0.75 -3.11 -3.43
N THR A 78 1.92 -2.61 -3.07
CA THR A 78 2.87 -2.00 -4.00
C THR A 78 3.81 -3.01 -4.65
N ASP A 79 4.40 -2.62 -5.78
CA ASP A 79 5.37 -3.44 -6.51
C ASP A 79 6.73 -3.58 -5.79
N TRP A 80 6.91 -2.88 -4.66
CA TRP A 80 8.16 -2.82 -3.91
C TRP A 80 7.95 -3.00 -2.42
N LEU A 81 8.85 -3.76 -1.81
CA LEU A 81 8.91 -3.91 -0.35
C LEU A 81 9.52 -2.66 0.30
N GLY A 82 9.35 -2.56 1.62
CA GLY A 82 9.91 -1.51 2.48
C GLY A 82 8.85 -0.60 3.11
N GLY A 83 7.61 -0.65 2.61
CA GLY A 83 6.52 0.18 3.10
C GLY A 83 6.88 1.66 3.04
N GLN A 84 6.58 2.42 4.11
CA GLN A 84 6.84 3.86 4.15
C GLN A 84 8.31 4.26 3.98
N VAL A 85 9.26 3.34 4.22
CA VAL A 85 10.69 3.62 4.07
C VAL A 85 11.07 3.75 2.59
N THR A 86 10.52 2.92 1.72
CA THR A 86 10.84 2.93 0.28
C THR A 86 9.89 3.83 -0.51
N SER A 87 8.64 3.98 -0.08
CA SER A 87 7.68 4.88 -0.73
C SER A 87 8.05 6.37 -0.63
N GLN A 88 8.85 6.78 0.37
CA GLN A 88 9.17 8.19 0.62
C GLN A 88 10.67 8.50 0.64
N ALA A 89 11.54 7.50 0.45
CA ALA A 89 12.99 7.70 0.36
C ALA A 89 13.51 7.73 -1.08
N VAL A 90 12.63 7.96 -2.07
CA VAL A 90 13.06 8.27 -3.43
C VAL A 90 13.77 9.62 -3.39
N PRO A 91 15.06 9.70 -3.76
CA PRO A 91 15.75 10.99 -3.87
C PRO A 91 14.97 11.89 -4.84
N PRO A 92 14.85 13.20 -4.57
CA PRO A 92 14.35 14.16 -5.55
C PRO A 92 15.42 14.35 -6.64
N ASP A 93 15.69 13.31 -7.42
CA ASP A 93 16.63 13.37 -8.54
C ASP A 93 15.88 13.79 -9.80
N GLU A 94 15.52 15.07 -9.82
CA GLU A 94 14.94 15.79 -10.95
C GLU A 94 16.00 16.72 -11.59
N HIS A 95 17.19 16.22 -11.90
CA HIS A 95 18.13 16.94 -12.77
C HIS A 95 18.09 16.38 -14.19
N PRO A 96 17.24 16.93 -15.08
CA PRO A 96 17.31 16.65 -16.50
C PRO A 96 18.59 17.28 -17.07
N TRP A 97 19.39 16.46 -17.73
CA TRP A 97 20.47 16.90 -18.62
C TRP A 97 19.92 17.27 -19.99
#